data_AF-A0A6J1MRW0-F1
#
_entry.id   AF-A0A6J1MRW0-F1
#
_cell.length_a   1.000
_cell.length_b   1.000
_cell.length_c   1.000
_cell.angle_alpha   90.00
_cell.angle_beta   90.00
_cell.angle_gamma   90.00
#
_symmetry.space_group_name_H-M   'P 1'
#
loop_
_entity.id
_entity.type
_entity.pdbx_description
1 polymer ?
#
loop_
_entity_poly.entity_id
_entity_poly.type
_entity_poly.pdbx_seq_one_letter_code
_entity_poly.pdbx_strand_id
1 'polypeptide(L)'
;FNFVRSLSEVDQSCINSYKNNLDNSFLIGTWYSVCEFAPRLDLPSSNYCRETVIKNATDSDKRRYREGYKLQNPFNIDDNPVIAEAFIYKEMIMGNAEAKYVVYDPRNYFYKEDLYGVRVFRKVSEDYMLVHECRWRGNFKSLLSRKRNITKQELNRIIATINDVKNMEKRRFCTEDIFF
;
A
#
# COMPACT_ATOMS: atom_id res chain seq x y z
N PHE A 1 -25.98 -17.49 -13.02
CA PHE A 1 -25.86 -16.02 -12.84
C PHE A 1 -24.38 -15.69 -12.67
N ASN A 2 -23.76 -15.04 -13.65
CA ASN A 2 -22.39 -14.56 -13.51
C ASN A 2 -22.45 -13.20 -12.81
N PHE A 3 -22.09 -13.15 -11.52
CA PHE A 3 -22.03 -11.91 -10.76
C PHE A 3 -20.77 -11.15 -11.18
N VAL A 4 -20.94 -10.03 -11.87
CA VAL A 4 -19.84 -9.15 -12.28
C VAL A 4 -19.61 -8.13 -11.18
N ARG A 5 -18.42 -8.07 -10.59
CA ARG A 5 -18.09 -7.02 -9.62
C ARG A 5 -17.64 -5.75 -10.32
N SER A 6 -18.34 -4.66 -10.03
CA SER A 6 -17.97 -3.32 -10.46
C SER A 6 -17.14 -2.59 -9.40
N LEU A 7 -16.41 -1.57 -9.84
CA LEU A 7 -15.72 -0.61 -8.98
C LEU A 7 -16.72 0.31 -8.29
N SER A 8 -16.48 0.65 -7.03
CA SER A 8 -17.22 1.74 -6.39
C SER A 8 -16.88 3.08 -7.06
N GLU A 9 -17.76 4.08 -6.98
CA GLU A 9 -17.47 5.43 -7.51
C GLU A 9 -16.21 6.05 -6.89
N VAL A 10 -15.95 5.75 -5.61
CA VAL A 10 -14.75 6.20 -4.89
C VAL A 10 -13.50 5.59 -5.50
N ASP A 11 -13.53 4.28 -5.80
CA ASP A 11 -12.40 3.59 -6.43
C ASP A 11 -12.17 4.07 -7.86
N GLN A 12 -13.23 4.25 -8.65
CA GLN A 12 -13.14 4.78 -10.02
C GLN A 12 -12.52 6.19 -10.03
N SER A 13 -13.02 7.08 -9.18
CA SER A 13 -12.49 8.44 -9.05
C SER A 13 -11.02 8.45 -8.64
N CYS A 14 -10.64 7.56 -7.71
CA CYS A 14 -9.26 7.40 -7.27
C CYS A 14 -8.35 6.91 -8.40
N ILE A 15 -8.72 5.84 -9.11
CA ILE A 15 -7.95 5.31 -10.25
C ILE A 15 -7.75 6.38 -11.32
N ASN A 16 -8.80 7.14 -11.63
CA ASN A 16 -8.74 8.23 -12.61
C ASN A 16 -7.81 9.37 -12.17
N SER A 17 -7.72 9.63 -10.86
CA SER A 17 -6.85 10.66 -10.27
C SER A 17 -5.38 10.25 -10.20
N TYR A 18 -5.10 8.96 -10.04
CA TYR A 18 -3.74 8.41 -9.84
C TYR A 18 -3.35 7.47 -10.99
N LYS A 19 -3.43 8.00 -12.22
CA LYS A 19 -3.15 7.29 -13.47
C LYS A 19 -1.70 7.33 -13.93
N ASN A 20 -0.81 8.01 -13.18
CA ASN A 20 0.60 8.10 -13.56
C ASN A 20 1.22 6.70 -13.57
N ASN A 21 2.10 6.44 -14.53
CA ASN A 21 2.77 5.15 -14.64
C ASN A 21 3.74 4.95 -13.46
N LEU A 22 3.61 3.82 -12.78
CA LEU A 22 4.50 3.35 -11.74
C LEU A 22 4.62 1.83 -11.84
N ASP A 23 5.70 1.35 -12.43
CA ASP A 23 5.94 -0.08 -12.58
C ASP A 23 6.14 -0.77 -11.21
N ASN A 24 5.62 -1.98 -11.04
CA ASN A 24 5.72 -2.69 -9.77
C ASN A 24 7.14 -3.13 -9.40
N SER A 25 8.10 -3.11 -10.33
CA SER A 25 9.53 -3.28 -10.02
C SER A 25 10.05 -2.25 -9.02
N PHE A 26 9.53 -1.02 -9.03
CA PHE A 26 9.86 -0.02 -8.01
C PHE A 26 9.45 -0.47 -6.60
N LEU A 27 8.35 -1.22 -6.49
CA LEU A 27 7.85 -1.70 -5.21
C LEU A 27 8.70 -2.84 -4.64
N ILE A 28 9.44 -3.59 -5.46
CA ILE A 28 10.18 -4.78 -5.03
C ILE A 28 11.23 -4.44 -3.97
N GLY A 29 11.31 -5.25 -2.92
CA GLY A 29 12.24 -5.16 -1.80
C GLY A 29 11.52 -4.88 -0.48
N THR A 30 12.27 -4.48 0.54
CA THR A 30 11.73 -4.25 1.88
C THR A 30 11.33 -2.79 2.08
N TRP A 31 10.17 -2.58 2.69
CA TRP A 31 9.63 -1.29 3.05
C TRP A 31 9.23 -1.26 4.53
N TYR A 32 9.57 -0.16 5.19
CA TYR A 32 9.26 0.11 6.58
C TYR A 32 8.27 1.26 6.67
N SER A 33 7.16 1.10 7.39
CA SER A 33 6.24 2.20 7.69
C SER A 33 6.87 3.09 8.74
N VAL A 34 7.27 4.31 8.35
CA VAL A 34 8.04 5.23 9.20
C VAL A 34 7.21 6.43 9.67
N CYS A 35 6.13 6.76 8.97
CA CYS A 35 5.20 7.79 9.40
C CYS A 35 3.79 7.52 8.87
N GLU A 36 2.78 7.81 9.68
CA GLU A 36 1.37 7.85 9.26
C GLU A 36 0.83 9.27 9.38
N PHE A 37 -0.10 9.60 8.50
CA PHE A 37 -0.77 10.89 8.40
C PHE A 37 -2.27 10.70 8.39
N ALA A 38 -2.98 11.51 9.19
CA ALA A 38 -4.42 11.63 9.11
C ALA A 38 -4.89 13.02 9.58
N PRO A 39 -6.14 13.43 9.29
CA PRO A 39 -6.70 14.67 9.83
C PRO A 39 -6.66 14.74 11.36
N ARG A 40 -6.81 13.59 12.03
CA ARG A 40 -6.72 13.43 13.48
C ARG A 40 -6.26 12.01 13.80
N LEU A 41 -5.11 11.88 14.46
CA LEU A 41 -4.55 10.61 14.93
C LEU A 41 -4.69 10.48 16.44
N ASP A 42 -4.45 11.55 17.20
CA ASP A 42 -4.53 11.56 18.68
C ASP A 42 -3.76 10.39 19.34
N LEU A 43 -2.65 9.98 18.72
CA LEU A 43 -1.87 8.80 19.09
C LEU A 43 -0.37 9.14 19.16
N PRO A 44 0.34 8.67 20.20
CA PRO A 44 1.77 8.92 20.34
C PRO A 44 2.57 8.18 19.27
N SER A 45 3.79 8.66 19.02
CA SER A 45 4.77 7.95 18.19
C SER A 45 5.12 6.59 18.82
N SER A 46 5.55 5.64 17.99
CA SER A 46 5.80 4.26 18.42
C SER A 46 7.15 3.76 17.92
N ASN A 47 7.80 2.92 18.73
CA ASN A 47 8.99 2.16 18.34
C ASN A 47 8.64 0.96 17.45
N TYR A 48 7.35 0.59 17.37
CA TYR A 48 6.90 -0.45 16.47
C TYR A 48 7.20 -0.05 15.02
N CYS A 49 7.84 -0.96 14.29
CA CYS A 49 8.25 -0.75 12.93
C CYS A 49 7.60 -1.82 12.06
N ARG A 50 6.53 -1.44 11.34
CA ARG A 50 5.87 -2.37 10.43
C ARG A 50 6.72 -2.56 9.19
N GLU A 51 7.12 -3.80 8.95
CA GLU A 51 7.87 -4.22 7.77
C GLU A 51 6.92 -4.85 6.74
N THR A 52 7.18 -4.59 5.46
CA THR A 52 6.52 -5.24 4.32
C THR A 52 7.56 -5.59 3.29
N VAL A 53 7.65 -6.87 2.93
CA VAL A 53 8.55 -7.38 1.91
C VAL A 53 7.76 -7.59 0.63
N ILE A 54 8.18 -6.96 -0.45
CA ILE A 54 7.53 -7.06 -1.76
C ILE A 54 8.46 -7.80 -2.72
N LYS A 55 7.93 -8.79 -3.43
CA LYS A 55 8.69 -9.61 -4.39
C LYS A 55 7.89 -9.89 -5.65
N ASN A 56 8.58 -10.27 -6.72
CA ASN A 56 7.93 -10.76 -7.93
C ASN A 56 6.97 -11.92 -7.61
N ALA A 57 5.77 -11.89 -8.19
CA ALA A 57 4.85 -13.01 -8.08
C ALA A 57 5.39 -14.20 -8.87
N THR A 58 5.51 -15.36 -8.22
CA THR A 58 5.88 -16.61 -8.91
C THR A 58 4.68 -17.14 -9.70
N ASP A 59 4.91 -18.04 -10.66
CA ASP A 59 3.81 -18.70 -11.38
C ASP A 59 2.91 -19.51 -10.43
N SER A 60 3.48 -20.04 -9.35
CA SER A 60 2.72 -20.71 -8.29
C SER A 60 1.81 -19.75 -7.52
N ASP A 61 2.24 -18.51 -7.31
CA ASP A 61 1.40 -17.47 -6.71
C ASP A 61 0.29 -17.09 -7.70
N LYS A 62 0.62 -16.76 -8.95
CA LYS A 62 -0.38 -16.39 -9.96
C LYS A 62 -1.47 -17.46 -10.10
N ARG A 63 -1.09 -18.73 -10.22
CA ARG A 63 -2.05 -19.85 -10.27
C ARG A 63 -2.93 -19.88 -9.03
N ARG A 64 -2.35 -19.79 -7.83
CA ARG A 64 -3.10 -19.79 -6.56
C ARG A 64 -4.14 -18.66 -6.52
N TYR A 65 -3.77 -17.44 -6.90
CA TYR A 65 -4.69 -16.31 -6.90
C TYR A 65 -5.77 -16.46 -7.98
N ARG A 66 -5.45 -16.95 -9.19
CA ARG A 66 -6.46 -17.21 -10.24
C ARG A 66 -7.47 -18.28 -9.80
N GLU A 67 -7.00 -19.31 -9.09
CA GLU A 67 -7.87 -20.35 -8.53
C GLU A 67 -8.72 -19.85 -7.36
N GLY A 68 -8.26 -18.88 -6.59
CA GLY A 68 -9.04 -18.26 -5.52
C GLY A 68 -10.12 -17.32 -6.07
N TYR A 69 -9.71 -16.37 -6.90
CA TYR A 69 -10.55 -15.29 -7.42
C TYR A 69 -11.25 -15.69 -8.73
N LYS A 70 -12.24 -16.60 -8.66
CA LYS A 70 -12.92 -17.17 -9.85
C LYS A 70 -14.03 -16.29 -10.41
N LEU A 71 -14.48 -15.28 -9.65
CA LEU A 71 -15.46 -14.30 -10.10
C LEU A 71 -14.88 -13.38 -11.17
N GLN A 72 -15.78 -12.81 -12.00
CA GLN A 72 -15.39 -11.76 -12.93
C GLN A 72 -15.06 -10.49 -12.15
N ASN A 73 -13.76 -10.25 -12.00
CA ASN A 73 -13.19 -9.15 -11.23
C ASN A 73 -12.77 -7.99 -12.16
N PRO A 74 -12.72 -6.75 -11.65
CA PRO A 74 -12.31 -5.57 -12.44
C PRO A 74 -10.80 -5.47 -12.66
N PHE A 75 -10.02 -6.46 -12.22
CA PHE A 75 -8.56 -6.50 -12.31
C PHE A 75 -8.08 -7.76 -13.02
N ASN A 76 -6.84 -7.70 -13.54
CA ASN A 76 -6.18 -8.83 -14.15
C ASN A 76 -4.98 -9.28 -13.29
N ILE A 77 -4.99 -10.55 -12.88
CA ILE A 77 -3.92 -11.16 -12.06
C ILE A 77 -2.56 -11.15 -12.77
N ASP A 78 -2.56 -11.14 -14.10
CA ASP A 78 -1.33 -11.13 -14.89
C ASP A 78 -0.80 -9.72 -15.19
N ASP A 79 -1.50 -8.68 -14.74
CA ASP A 79 -1.08 -7.29 -14.97
C ASP A 79 -0.02 -6.83 -13.96
N ASN A 80 1.25 -7.09 -14.32
CA ASN A 80 2.44 -6.72 -13.55
C ASN A 80 2.39 -7.14 -12.06
N PRO A 81 2.11 -8.40 -11.71
CA PRO A 81 1.83 -8.79 -10.34
C PRO A 81 3.08 -8.85 -9.46
N VAL A 82 2.97 -8.30 -8.25
CA VAL A 82 3.92 -8.52 -7.15
C VAL A 82 3.20 -9.00 -5.91
N ILE A 83 3.92 -9.68 -5.03
CA ILE A 83 3.44 -10.19 -3.75
C ILE A 83 4.02 -9.33 -2.64
N ALA A 84 3.15 -8.78 -1.81
CA ALA A 84 3.52 -8.11 -0.57
C ALA A 84 3.25 -9.03 0.63
N GLU A 85 4.24 -9.20 1.49
CA GLU A 85 4.19 -10.02 2.70
C GLU A 85 4.49 -9.14 3.91
N ALA A 86 3.57 -9.09 4.86
CA ALA A 86 3.71 -8.47 6.16
C ALA A 86 3.33 -9.48 7.25
N PHE A 87 3.62 -9.19 8.51
CA PHE A 87 3.47 -10.16 9.62
C PHE A 87 2.10 -10.87 9.68
N ILE A 88 1.01 -10.15 9.41
CA ILE A 88 -0.37 -10.67 9.51
C ILE A 88 -1.05 -10.91 8.17
N TYR A 89 -0.43 -10.52 7.05
CA TYR A 89 -1.06 -10.69 5.74
C TYR A 89 -0.08 -10.89 4.60
N LYS A 90 -0.60 -11.58 3.58
CA LYS A 90 0.01 -11.71 2.26
C LYS A 90 -1.02 -11.25 1.25
N GLU A 91 -0.61 -10.38 0.34
CA GLU A 91 -1.47 -9.78 -0.68
C GLU A 91 -0.75 -9.73 -2.03
N MET A 92 -1.52 -9.74 -3.11
CA MET A 92 -1.04 -9.49 -4.46
C MET A 92 -1.42 -8.06 -4.85
N ILE A 93 -0.45 -7.34 -5.42
CA ILE A 93 -0.60 -5.98 -5.94
C ILE A 93 -0.47 -6.06 -7.47
N MET A 94 -1.42 -5.47 -8.20
CA MET A 94 -1.52 -5.55 -9.66
C MET A 94 -1.76 -4.17 -10.28
N GLY A 95 -1.28 -3.98 -11.50
CA GLY A 95 -1.46 -2.77 -12.30
C GLY A 95 -0.19 -1.95 -12.49
N ASN A 96 -0.17 -1.15 -13.56
CA ASN A 96 0.97 -0.32 -13.97
C ASN A 96 0.86 1.16 -13.55
N ALA A 97 -0.26 1.59 -12.99
CA ALA A 97 -0.45 2.96 -12.52
C ALA A 97 -0.14 3.10 -11.01
N GLU A 98 -0.09 4.33 -10.49
CA GLU A 98 0.03 4.61 -9.06
C GLU A 98 -1.14 3.99 -8.26
N ALA A 99 -2.38 4.10 -8.76
CA ALA A 99 -3.51 3.34 -8.22
C ALA A 99 -3.44 1.88 -8.69
N LYS A 100 -3.38 0.95 -7.73
CA LYS A 100 -3.19 -0.48 -7.96
C LYS A 100 -4.27 -1.29 -7.27
N TYR A 101 -4.62 -2.40 -7.88
CA TYR A 101 -5.50 -3.39 -7.26
C TYR A 101 -4.73 -4.21 -6.24
N VAL A 102 -5.37 -4.50 -5.11
CA VAL A 102 -4.81 -5.31 -4.04
C VAL A 102 -5.82 -6.36 -3.61
N VAL A 103 -5.36 -7.60 -3.52
CA VAL A 103 -6.18 -8.75 -3.09
C VAL A 103 -5.42 -9.62 -2.11
N TYR A 104 -6.11 -10.19 -1.13
CA TYR A 104 -5.48 -11.05 -0.12
C TYR A 104 -5.16 -12.43 -0.67
N ASP A 105 -4.13 -13.08 -0.13
CA ASP A 105 -3.83 -14.47 -0.45
C ASP A 105 -5.05 -15.36 -0.14
N PRO A 106 -5.45 -16.28 -1.02
CA PRO A 106 -6.56 -17.21 -0.75
C PRO A 106 -6.42 -18.07 0.50
N ARG A 107 -5.20 -18.16 1.06
CA ARG A 107 -4.92 -18.85 2.34
C ARG A 107 -4.97 -17.91 3.55
N ASN A 108 -5.19 -16.62 3.35
CA ASN A 108 -5.22 -15.63 4.41
C ASN A 108 -6.58 -15.64 5.14
N TYR A 109 -6.58 -15.35 6.45
CA TYR A 109 -7.82 -15.22 7.23
C TYR A 109 -8.76 -14.11 6.70
N PHE A 110 -8.21 -13.04 6.13
CA PHE A 110 -8.97 -11.92 5.54
C PHE A 110 -9.47 -12.21 4.11
N TYR A 111 -9.17 -13.39 3.56
CA TYR A 111 -9.57 -13.74 2.20
C TYR A 111 -11.10 -13.78 2.07
N LYS A 112 -11.58 -13.13 1.02
CA LYS A 112 -12.88 -13.41 0.43
C LYS A 112 -12.70 -13.35 -1.08
N GLU A 113 -13.31 -14.31 -1.78
CA GLU A 113 -13.27 -14.43 -3.25
C GLU A 113 -13.72 -13.15 -3.96
N ASP A 114 -14.55 -12.37 -3.28
CA ASP A 114 -15.21 -11.19 -3.81
C ASP A 114 -14.57 -9.89 -3.30
N LEU A 115 -13.63 -9.95 -2.36
CA LEU A 115 -13.00 -8.78 -1.76
C LEU A 115 -11.71 -8.40 -2.49
N TYR A 116 -11.67 -7.14 -2.94
CA TYR A 116 -10.48 -6.46 -3.42
C TYR A 116 -10.43 -5.05 -2.82
N GLY A 117 -9.25 -4.44 -2.85
CA GLY A 117 -9.05 -3.02 -2.55
C GLY A 117 -8.33 -2.32 -3.69
N VAL A 118 -8.45 -0.99 -3.72
CA VAL A 118 -7.59 -0.15 -4.55
C VAL A 118 -6.71 0.69 -3.63
N ARG A 119 -5.41 0.63 -3.85
CA ARG A 119 -4.41 1.33 -3.05
C ARG A 119 -3.52 2.16 -3.97
N VAL A 120 -3.29 3.40 -3.60
CA VAL A 120 -2.37 4.31 -4.30
C VAL A 120 -0.98 4.11 -3.73
N PHE A 121 -0.02 3.93 -4.62
CA PHE A 121 1.41 3.93 -4.35
C PHE A 121 1.99 5.10 -5.13
N ARG A 122 2.50 6.11 -4.42
CA ARG A 122 3.13 7.28 -5.05
C ARG A 122 4.60 7.33 -4.67
N LYS A 123 5.47 7.37 -5.67
CA LYS A 123 6.90 7.56 -5.46
C LYS A 123 7.17 8.97 -4.95
N VAL A 124 7.87 9.08 -3.81
CA VAL A 124 8.37 10.36 -3.27
C VAL A 124 9.84 10.53 -3.67
N SER A 125 10.62 9.45 -3.56
CA SER A 125 11.98 9.32 -4.10
C SER A 125 12.30 7.83 -4.30
N GLU A 126 13.54 7.46 -4.64
CA GLU A 126 13.94 6.04 -4.74
C GLU A 126 13.78 5.28 -3.42
N ASP A 127 13.99 5.98 -2.29
CA ASP A 127 13.98 5.39 -0.95
C ASP A 127 12.64 5.56 -0.22
N TYR A 128 11.71 6.36 -0.77
CA TYR A 128 10.48 6.74 -0.07
C TYR A 128 9.25 6.66 -0.97
N MET A 129 8.16 6.10 -0.44
CA MET A 129 6.86 6.11 -1.11
C MET A 129 5.72 6.44 -0.15
N LEU A 130 4.71 7.12 -0.67
CA LEU A 130 3.48 7.43 0.05
C LEU A 130 2.38 6.48 -0.41
N VAL A 131 1.72 5.83 0.55
CA VAL A 131 0.72 4.81 0.29
C VAL A 131 -0.60 5.15 0.98
N HIS A 132 -1.73 4.93 0.32
CA HIS A 132 -3.06 5.04 0.96
C HIS A 132 -4.12 4.23 0.22
N GLU A 133 -5.17 3.81 0.92
CA GLU A 133 -6.31 3.13 0.28
C GLU A 133 -7.31 4.14 -0.28
N CYS A 134 -7.83 3.88 -1.47
CA CYS A 134 -8.78 4.76 -2.16
C CYS A 134 -10.07 4.96 -1.36
N ARG A 135 -10.56 3.91 -0.68
CA ARG A 135 -11.77 3.99 0.17
C ARG A 135 -11.71 5.05 1.26
N TRP A 136 -10.51 5.42 1.72
CA TRP A 136 -10.32 6.45 2.74
C TRP A 136 -10.17 7.86 2.16
N ARG A 137 -10.26 8.02 0.83
CA ARG A 137 -10.19 9.32 0.13
C ARG A 137 -8.95 10.14 0.52
N GLY A 138 -7.84 9.45 0.81
CA GLY A 138 -6.59 10.08 1.22
C GLY A 138 -6.54 10.59 2.66
N ASN A 139 -7.57 10.35 3.48
CA ASN A 139 -7.58 10.73 4.90
C ASN A 139 -6.60 9.92 5.76
N PHE A 140 -6.12 8.78 5.28
CA PHE A 140 -5.10 7.99 5.95
C PHE A 140 -4.00 7.70 4.95
N LYS A 141 -2.78 8.17 5.22
CA LYS A 141 -1.61 7.96 4.36
C LYS A 141 -0.47 7.40 5.20
N SER A 142 0.31 6.48 4.64
CA SER A 142 1.52 5.94 5.26
C SER A 142 2.71 6.29 4.38
N LEU A 143 3.74 6.91 4.95
CA LEU A 143 5.05 7.06 4.33
C LEU A 143 5.88 5.83 4.68
N LEU A 144 6.30 5.14 3.62
CA LEU A 144 7.16 3.98 3.68
C LEU A 144 8.57 4.36 3.24
N SER A 145 9.56 3.69 3.81
CA SER A 145 10.98 3.88 3.51
C SER A 145 11.70 2.55 3.30
N ARG A 146 12.75 2.57 2.48
CA ARG A 146 13.72 1.47 2.36
C ARG A 146 14.59 1.32 3.62
N LYS A 147 14.77 2.40 4.38
CA LYS A 147 15.57 2.43 5.61
C LYS A 147 14.69 2.23 6.83
N ARG A 148 15.05 1.27 7.67
CA ARG A 148 14.36 0.99 8.94
C ARG A 148 14.47 2.14 9.93
N ASN A 149 15.71 2.61 10.16
CA ASN A 149 16.00 3.63 11.15
C ASN A 149 16.30 4.94 10.43
N ILE A 150 15.40 5.91 10.56
CA ILE A 150 15.49 7.21 9.90
C ILE A 150 15.58 8.29 10.97
N THR A 151 16.55 9.17 10.82
CA THR A 151 16.70 10.30 11.74
C THR A 151 15.47 11.23 11.65
N LYS A 152 15.13 11.90 12.76
CA LYS A 152 14.05 12.89 12.77
C LYS A 152 14.24 13.99 11.71
N GLN A 153 15.49 14.38 11.48
CA GLN A 153 15.84 15.43 10.52
C GLN A 153 15.61 14.97 9.08
N GLU A 154 16.07 13.77 8.72
CA GLU A 154 15.84 13.18 7.40
C GLU A 154 14.34 13.01 7.13
N LEU A 155 13.59 12.46 8.10
CA LEU A 155 12.16 12.27 7.96
C LEU A 155 11.43 13.61 7.76
N ASN A 156 11.75 14.64 8.55
CA ASN A 156 11.15 15.96 8.41
C ASN A 156 11.45 16.61 7.05
N ARG A 157 12.67 16.44 6.53
CA ARG A 157 13.05 16.93 5.20
C ARG A 157 12.20 16.27 4.11
N ILE A 158 12.06 14.95 4.14
CA ILE A 158 11.22 14.24 3.17
C ILE A 158 9.76 14.64 3.29
N ILE A 159 9.20 14.69 4.51
CA ILE A 159 7.80 15.10 4.73
C ILE A 159 7.53 16.51 4.19
N ALA A 160 8.49 17.44 4.31
CA ALA A 160 8.34 18.80 3.79
C ALA A 160 8.19 18.87 2.26
N THR A 161 8.61 17.84 1.53
CA THR A 161 8.43 17.76 0.06
C THR A 161 7.04 17.24 -0.35
N ILE A 162 6.24 16.73 0.60
CA ILE A 162 4.98 16.05 0.33
C ILE A 162 3.81 17.01 0.62
N ASN A 163 3.31 17.70 -0.42
CA ASN A 163 2.23 18.67 -0.26
C ASN A 163 0.93 18.08 0.34
N ASP A 164 0.58 16.84 -0.03
CA ASP A 164 -0.65 16.15 0.41
C ASP A 164 -0.83 16.04 1.92
N VAL A 165 0.27 16.07 2.69
CA VAL A 165 0.25 15.78 4.13
C VAL A 165 0.54 17.01 4.98
N LYS A 166 0.63 18.21 4.37
CA LYS A 166 1.03 19.44 5.04
C LYS A 166 0.11 19.79 6.22
N ASN A 167 -1.18 19.52 6.10
CA ASN A 167 -2.21 19.85 7.10
C ASN A 167 -2.69 18.62 7.89
N MET A 168 -1.92 17.53 7.90
CA MET A 168 -2.28 16.30 8.61
C MET A 168 -1.45 16.16 9.89
N GLU A 169 -2.06 15.57 10.92
CA GLU A 169 -1.32 15.06 12.08
C GLU A 169 -0.37 13.94 11.64
N LYS A 170 0.71 13.77 12.42
CA LYS A 170 1.81 12.86 12.07
C LYS A 170 2.10 11.94 13.24
N ARG A 171 2.07 10.64 12.99
CA ARG A 171 2.54 9.63 13.93
C ARG A 171 3.78 8.97 13.39
N ARG A 172 4.89 9.03 14.13
CA ARG A 172 6.15 8.41 13.72
C ARG A 172 6.23 6.97 14.20
N PHE A 173 6.90 6.15 13.41
CA PHE A 173 7.21 4.77 13.69
C PHE A 173 8.71 4.53 13.61
N CYS A 174 9.16 3.35 14.02
CA CYS A 174 10.57 2.95 13.97
C CYS A 174 11.51 3.93 14.72
N THR A 175 11.01 4.56 15.80
CA THR A 175 11.81 5.48 16.61
C THR A 175 12.65 4.70 17.62
N GLU A 176 13.96 4.98 17.68
CA GLU A 176 14.85 4.49 18.74
C GLU A 176 14.62 5.24 20.07
N ASP A 177 14.05 6.44 20.00
CA ASP A 177 13.78 7.30 21.17
C ASP A 177 12.38 7.04 21.75
N ILE A 178 12.27 6.11 22.70
CA ILE A 178 11.23 6.18 23.75
C ILE A 178 11.94 6.13 25.09
N PHE A 179 12.49 7.26 25.52
CA PHE A 179 12.66 7.52 26.94
C PHE A 179 11.45 8.37 27.37
N PHE A 180 10.62 7.77 28.22
CA PHE A 180 9.60 8.48 28.99
C PHE A 180 10.27 9.43 29.98
#